data_AF-A0A965ER53-F1
#
_entry.id   AF-A0A965ER53-F1
#
_cell.length_a   1.000
_cell.length_b   1.000
_cell.length_c   1.000
_cell.angle_alpha   90.00
_cell.angle_beta   90.00
_cell.angle_gamma   90.00
#
_symmetry.space_group_name_H-M   'P 1'
#
loop_
_entity.id
_entity.type
_entity.pdbx_description
1 polymer ?
#
loop_
_entity_poly.entity_id
_entity_poly.type
_entity_poly.pdbx_seq_one_letter_code
_entity_poly.pdbx_strand_id
1 'polypeptide(L)'
;MYKIKNWEKFNLYNPKNPRYQKKMTWFKFYGTDYINNVEIHKLSFEQKAILVELWCLGSESDGVLPDNFEISFRLHYPIEFIEKILDQLVTRGFLVENYTPVRIEKRREEKIREDIYVVKTTNRFDEFWENYPNVRKVNKKTCLERWANKNLDAIADEVIGYVKKMKDTQSWKDGFSPAPLTLLNQERWNDGEIPKERKVWEGGI
;
A
#
# COMPACT_ATOMS: atom_id res chain seq x y z
N MET A 1 11.54 -20.72 -13.05
CA MET A 1 10.74 -20.13 -11.95
C MET A 1 9.54 -21.04 -11.73
N TYR A 2 9.22 -21.35 -10.48
CA TYR A 2 8.17 -22.31 -10.14
C TYR A 2 6.89 -21.61 -9.67
N LYS A 3 5.74 -22.28 -9.78
CA LYS A 3 4.46 -21.84 -9.20
C LYS A 3 3.83 -22.98 -8.41
N ILE A 4 3.16 -22.66 -7.30
CA ILE A 4 2.40 -23.63 -6.51
C ILE A 4 1.21 -24.11 -7.34
N LYS A 5 1.06 -25.44 -7.48
CA LYS A 5 -0.03 -26.02 -8.26
C LYS A 5 -1.38 -25.69 -7.61
N ASN A 6 -2.36 -25.35 -8.44
CA ASN A 6 -3.73 -25.04 -8.02
C ASN A 6 -3.81 -23.90 -6.97
N TRP A 7 -2.92 -22.90 -7.08
CA TRP A 7 -2.85 -21.79 -6.12
C TRP A 7 -4.19 -21.09 -5.84
N GLU A 8 -5.06 -21.00 -6.85
CA GLU A 8 -6.38 -20.36 -6.74
C GLU A 8 -7.28 -20.95 -5.64
N LYS A 9 -7.03 -22.20 -5.22
CA LYS A 9 -7.73 -22.82 -4.09
C LYS A 9 -7.37 -22.15 -2.76
N PHE A 10 -6.13 -21.70 -2.62
CA PHE A 10 -5.54 -21.18 -1.38
C PHE A 10 -5.74 -19.67 -1.22
N ASN A 11 -5.98 -18.94 -2.30
CA ASN A 11 -6.24 -17.50 -2.26
C ASN A 11 -7.43 -17.09 -3.15
N LEU A 12 -8.55 -16.73 -2.52
CA LEU A 12 -9.77 -16.25 -3.17
C LEU A 12 -9.71 -14.76 -3.55
N TYR A 13 -8.73 -14.01 -3.02
CA TYR A 13 -8.56 -12.58 -3.27
C TYR A 13 -7.55 -12.38 -4.40
N ASN A 14 -7.98 -12.70 -5.62
CA ASN A 14 -7.22 -12.39 -6.83
C ASN A 14 -7.49 -10.95 -7.29
N PRO A 15 -6.70 -10.40 -8.24
CA PRO A 15 -6.90 -9.02 -8.75
C PRO A 15 -8.27 -8.74 -9.37
N LYS A 16 -9.06 -9.79 -9.65
CA LYS A 16 -10.44 -9.67 -10.16
C LYS A 16 -11.47 -9.50 -9.03
N ASN A 17 -11.07 -9.67 -7.77
CA ASN A 17 -11.92 -9.50 -6.61
C ASN A 17 -12.08 -8.00 -6.28
N PRO A 18 -13.30 -7.46 -6.14
CA PRO A 18 -13.53 -6.05 -5.79
C PRO A 18 -12.90 -5.61 -4.46
N ARG A 19 -12.58 -6.55 -3.57
CA ARG A 19 -11.93 -6.32 -2.28
C ARG A 19 -10.43 -6.60 -2.28
N TYR A 20 -9.83 -6.80 -3.45
CA TYR A 20 -8.39 -7.07 -3.58
C TYR A 20 -7.56 -5.95 -2.94
N GLN A 21 -6.69 -6.33 -2.01
CA GLN A 21 -5.64 -5.47 -1.48
C GLN A 21 -4.32 -6.18 -1.70
N LYS A 22 -3.37 -5.53 -2.40
CA LYS A 22 -2.04 -6.07 -2.71
C LYS A 22 -1.26 -6.55 -1.47
N LYS A 23 -1.66 -6.12 -0.26
CA LYS A 23 -1.01 -6.42 1.04
C LYS A 23 -1.47 -7.72 1.71
N MET A 24 -2.39 -8.50 1.13
CA MET A 24 -2.82 -9.75 1.74
C MET A 24 -1.80 -10.87 1.48
N THR A 25 -0.77 -10.98 2.32
CA THR A 25 0.28 -12.02 2.28
C THR A 25 -0.15 -13.33 2.95
N TRP A 26 -1.44 -13.52 3.22
CA TRP A 26 -1.97 -14.71 3.88
C TRP A 26 -2.60 -15.65 2.85
N PHE A 27 -2.55 -16.95 3.13
CA PHE A 27 -3.24 -17.98 2.34
C PHE A 27 -4.09 -18.86 3.25
N LYS A 28 -5.14 -19.46 2.69
CA LYS A 28 -6.01 -20.37 3.45
C LYS A 28 -5.42 -21.78 3.47
N PHE A 29 -4.99 -22.23 4.64
CA PHE A 29 -4.48 -23.59 4.84
C PHE A 29 -5.64 -24.57 5.10
N TYR A 30 -5.83 -25.55 4.22
CA TYR A 30 -6.88 -26.57 4.36
C TYR A 30 -6.33 -27.78 5.13
N GLY A 31 -6.41 -27.75 6.46
CA GLY A 31 -5.86 -28.81 7.32
C GLY A 31 -6.41 -30.20 7.04
N THR A 32 -7.72 -30.33 6.79
CA THR A 32 -8.35 -31.61 6.42
C THR A 32 -7.79 -32.16 5.12
N ASP A 33 -7.63 -31.31 4.09
CA ASP A 33 -7.07 -31.74 2.81
C ASP A 33 -5.60 -32.11 2.95
N TYR A 34 -4.84 -31.36 3.77
CA TYR A 34 -3.43 -31.62 4.04
C TYR A 34 -3.23 -32.98 4.72
N ILE A 35 -3.97 -33.24 5.81
CA ILE A 35 -3.86 -34.46 6.62
C ILE A 35 -4.39 -35.68 5.86
N ASN A 36 -5.35 -35.52 4.96
CA ASN A 36 -5.91 -36.64 4.20
C ASN A 36 -5.22 -36.88 2.84
N ASN A 37 -4.21 -36.08 2.49
CA ASN A 37 -3.50 -36.25 1.21
C ASN A 37 -2.39 -37.30 1.32
N VAL A 38 -2.59 -38.43 0.64
CA VAL A 38 -1.64 -39.55 0.58
C VAL A 38 -0.29 -39.13 -0.01
N GLU A 39 -0.26 -38.25 -1.01
CA GLU A 39 0.99 -37.79 -1.63
C GLU A 39 1.83 -36.94 -0.67
N ILE A 40 1.18 -36.16 0.20
CA ILE A 40 1.86 -35.41 1.25
C ILE A 40 2.50 -36.39 2.25
N HIS A 41 1.81 -37.47 2.62
CA HIS A 41 2.37 -38.46 3.55
C HIS A 41 3.59 -39.20 3.02
N LYS A 42 3.73 -39.32 1.70
CA LYS A 42 4.93 -39.90 1.05
C LYS A 42 6.14 -38.94 1.02
N LEU A 43 5.99 -37.70 1.46
CA LEU A 43 7.09 -36.73 1.53
C LEU A 43 7.94 -36.96 2.79
N SER A 44 9.24 -36.65 2.71
CA SER A 44 10.12 -36.59 3.87
C SER A 44 9.74 -35.44 4.80
N PHE A 45 10.28 -35.42 6.02
CA PHE A 45 10.03 -34.33 6.97
C PHE A 45 10.46 -32.97 6.41
N GLU A 46 11.62 -32.93 5.76
CA GLU A 46 12.16 -31.73 5.11
C GLU A 46 11.27 -31.27 3.97
N GLN A 47 10.83 -32.20 3.11
CA GLN A 47 9.92 -31.87 2.00
C GLN A 47 8.59 -31.29 2.48
N LYS A 48 8.03 -31.82 3.59
CA LYS A 48 6.80 -31.30 4.19
C LYS A 48 6.99 -29.88 4.74
N ALA A 49 8.08 -29.65 5.47
CA ALA A 49 8.39 -28.33 6.02
C ALA A 49 8.57 -27.30 4.90
N ILE A 50 9.42 -27.62 3.91
CA ILE A 50 9.70 -26.73 2.78
C ILE A 50 8.45 -26.50 1.95
N LEU A 51 7.58 -27.50 1.73
CA LEU A 51 6.34 -27.29 0.99
C LEU A 51 5.45 -26.21 1.63
N VAL A 52 5.34 -26.20 2.96
CA VAL A 52 4.56 -25.18 3.68
C VAL A 52 5.27 -23.81 3.63
N GLU A 53 6.59 -23.78 3.78
CA GLU A 53 7.37 -22.54 3.65
C GLU A 53 7.27 -21.95 2.24
N LEU A 54 7.29 -22.79 1.20
CA LEU A 54 7.02 -22.37 -0.17
C LEU A 54 5.61 -21.81 -0.33
N TRP A 55 4.60 -22.33 0.37
CA TRP A 55 3.26 -21.72 0.40
C TRP A 55 3.26 -20.33 1.02
N CYS A 56 4.08 -20.10 2.06
CA CYS A 56 4.30 -18.77 2.63
C CYS A 56 5.00 -17.83 1.63
N LEU A 57 6.00 -18.31 0.88
CA LEU A 57 6.65 -17.49 -0.16
C LEU A 57 5.67 -17.17 -1.30
N GLY A 58 4.91 -18.16 -1.76
CA GLY A 58 3.95 -17.99 -2.84
C GLY A 58 2.80 -17.05 -2.48
N SER A 59 2.45 -16.87 -1.21
CA SER A 59 1.39 -15.94 -0.82
C SER A 59 1.71 -14.48 -1.07
N GLU A 60 2.99 -14.15 -1.25
CA GLU A 60 3.44 -12.80 -1.59
C GLU A 60 3.22 -12.45 -3.07
N SER A 61 3.10 -13.47 -3.92
CA SER A 61 3.16 -13.35 -5.38
C SER A 61 2.20 -14.29 -6.12
N ASP A 62 0.96 -14.41 -5.64
CA ASP A 62 -0.12 -15.21 -6.26
C ASP A 62 0.32 -16.64 -6.65
N GLY A 63 1.05 -17.28 -5.74
CA GLY A 63 1.56 -18.63 -5.84
C GLY A 63 2.84 -18.76 -6.65
N VAL A 64 3.31 -17.69 -7.30
CA VAL A 64 4.61 -17.67 -7.99
C VAL A 64 5.71 -17.62 -6.95
N LEU A 65 6.69 -18.52 -7.08
CA LEU A 65 7.85 -18.58 -6.19
C LEU A 65 8.96 -17.67 -6.72
N PRO A 66 9.78 -17.09 -5.83
CA PRO A 66 10.97 -16.35 -6.24
C PRO A 66 12.03 -17.29 -6.83
N ASP A 67 13.17 -16.75 -7.25
CA ASP A 67 14.27 -17.58 -7.76
C ASP A 67 14.92 -18.44 -6.66
N ASN A 68 15.66 -19.47 -7.07
CA ASN A 68 16.24 -20.46 -6.15
C ASN A 68 17.22 -19.83 -5.14
N PHE A 69 17.90 -18.75 -5.52
CA PHE A 69 18.81 -18.04 -4.62
C PHE A 69 18.03 -17.32 -3.52
N GLU A 70 16.96 -16.61 -3.87
CA GLU A 70 16.10 -15.95 -2.88
C GLU A 70 15.40 -16.97 -1.96
N ILE A 71 14.93 -18.11 -2.50
CA ILE A 71 14.37 -19.20 -1.68
C ILE A 71 15.44 -19.72 -0.69
N SER A 72 16.65 -20.01 -1.18
CA SER A 72 17.77 -20.47 -0.36
C SER A 72 18.10 -19.49 0.78
N PHE A 73 18.19 -18.19 0.47
CA PHE A 73 18.45 -17.15 1.45
C PHE A 73 17.35 -17.05 2.51
N ARG A 74 16.08 -17.07 2.09
CA ARG A 74 14.92 -16.87 2.99
C ARG A 74 14.61 -18.08 3.87
N LEU A 75 14.83 -19.28 3.35
CA LEU A 75 14.59 -20.53 4.08
C LEU A 75 15.84 -21.02 4.84
N HIS A 76 16.97 -20.34 4.69
CA HIS A 76 18.25 -20.68 5.32
C HIS A 76 18.74 -22.10 4.99
N TYR A 77 18.57 -22.52 3.73
CA TYR A 77 19.06 -23.80 3.23
C TYR A 77 20.06 -23.60 2.09
N PRO A 78 21.03 -24.52 1.89
CA PRO A 78 21.92 -24.49 0.72
C PRO A 78 21.15 -24.51 -0.59
N ILE A 79 21.61 -23.75 -1.60
CA ILE A 79 20.93 -23.63 -2.89
C ILE A 79 20.77 -24.98 -3.60
N GLU A 80 21.81 -25.82 -3.60
CA GLU A 80 21.80 -27.16 -4.20
C GLU A 80 20.75 -28.07 -3.54
N PHE A 81 20.53 -27.90 -2.23
CA PHE A 81 19.51 -28.64 -1.50
C PHE A 81 18.11 -28.16 -1.87
N ILE A 82 17.90 -26.84 -1.96
CA ILE A 82 16.64 -26.26 -2.42
C ILE A 82 16.31 -26.73 -3.84
N GLU A 83 17.26 -26.67 -4.77
CA GLU A 83 17.09 -27.14 -6.15
C GLU A 83 16.62 -28.59 -6.20
N LYS A 84 17.30 -29.48 -5.47
CA LYS A 84 16.93 -30.88 -5.36
C LYS A 84 15.51 -31.07 -4.81
N ILE A 85 15.12 -30.34 -3.76
CA ILE A 85 13.78 -30.46 -3.17
C ILE A 85 12.71 -29.93 -4.13
N LEU A 86 12.96 -28.81 -4.81
CA LEU A 86 12.03 -28.24 -5.79
C LEU A 86 11.76 -29.22 -6.93
N ASP A 87 12.78 -29.84 -7.50
CA ASP A 87 12.64 -30.84 -8.56
C ASP A 87 11.81 -32.06 -8.12
N GLN A 88 12.01 -32.50 -6.87
CA GLN A 88 11.23 -33.59 -6.28
C GLN A 88 9.76 -33.19 -6.06
N LEU A 89 9.48 -31.96 -5.64
CA LEU A 89 8.13 -31.44 -5.45
C LEU A 89 7.42 -31.19 -6.79
N VAL A 90 8.14 -30.80 -7.84
CA VAL A 90 7.63 -30.73 -9.23
C VAL A 90 7.26 -32.12 -9.72
N THR A 91 8.16 -33.10 -9.57
CA THR A 91 7.92 -34.49 -9.99
C THR A 91 6.69 -35.09 -9.32
N ARG A 92 6.45 -34.75 -8.05
CA ARG A 92 5.28 -35.19 -7.27
C ARG A 92 4.03 -34.33 -7.52
N GLY A 93 4.13 -33.32 -8.38
CA GLY A 93 3.00 -32.49 -8.79
C GLY A 93 2.50 -31.52 -7.72
N PHE A 94 3.36 -31.08 -6.79
CA PHE A 94 3.05 -29.99 -5.86
C PHE A 94 3.36 -28.62 -6.46
N LEU A 95 4.36 -28.56 -7.34
CA LEU A 95 4.77 -27.36 -8.06
C LEU A 95 4.62 -27.57 -9.58
N VAL A 96 4.51 -26.48 -10.31
CA VAL A 96 4.56 -26.45 -11.78
C VAL A 96 5.65 -25.51 -12.25
N GLU A 97 6.30 -25.86 -13.35
CA GLU A 97 7.20 -24.94 -14.05
C GLU A 97 6.39 -23.78 -14.59
N ASN A 98 6.72 -22.57 -14.14
CA ASN A 98 6.05 -21.34 -14.57
C ASN A 98 6.95 -20.61 -15.56
N TYR A 99 7.10 -21.17 -16.75
CA TYR A 99 7.67 -20.47 -17.89
C TYR A 99 6.61 -19.51 -18.46
N THR A 100 6.32 -18.45 -17.72
CA THR A 100 5.80 -17.27 -18.39
C THR A 100 6.95 -16.68 -19.19
N PRO A 101 6.78 -16.34 -20.49
CA PRO A 101 7.77 -15.51 -21.16
C PRO A 101 7.95 -14.29 -20.27
N VAL A 102 9.20 -13.92 -19.98
CA VAL A 102 9.57 -12.77 -19.16
C VAL A 102 8.88 -11.55 -19.76
N ARG A 103 7.65 -11.29 -19.32
CA ARG A 103 7.15 -9.95 -19.29
C ARG A 103 8.03 -9.37 -18.21
N ILE A 104 9.02 -8.62 -18.66
CA ILE A 104 9.45 -7.45 -17.90
C ILE A 104 8.16 -6.61 -17.81
N GLU A 105 7.21 -7.01 -16.94
CA GLU A 105 6.57 -6.03 -16.12
C GLU A 105 7.77 -5.28 -15.59
N LYS A 106 7.99 -4.06 -16.11
CA LYS A 106 8.84 -3.10 -15.44
C LYS A 106 8.44 -3.29 -14.00
N ARG A 107 9.30 -3.96 -13.21
CA ARG A 107 9.19 -4.05 -11.78
C ARG A 107 8.88 -2.62 -11.48
N ARG A 108 7.61 -2.33 -11.17
CA ARG A 108 7.26 -1.00 -10.70
C ARG A 108 8.23 -0.94 -9.56
N GLU A 109 9.23 -0.08 -9.72
CA GLU A 109 10.13 0.21 -8.64
C GLU A 109 9.15 0.58 -7.55
N GLU A 110 8.83 -0.39 -6.70
CA GLU A 110 8.81 -0.16 -5.29
C GLU A 110 10.17 0.45 -5.13
N LYS A 111 10.19 1.78 -5.30
CA LYS A 111 11.17 2.65 -4.71
C LYS A 111 11.27 1.99 -3.37
N ILE A 112 12.37 1.26 -3.18
CA ILE A 112 13.02 1.20 -1.90
C ILE A 112 12.84 2.63 -1.45
N ARG A 113 11.90 2.83 -0.51
CA ARG A 113 11.97 4.05 0.26
C ARG A 113 13.33 3.86 0.86
N GLU A 114 14.33 4.44 0.21
CA GLU A 114 15.33 5.15 0.94
C GLU A 114 14.48 5.92 1.92
N ASP A 115 14.36 5.36 3.12
CA ASP A 115 14.14 6.12 4.31
C ASP A 115 15.35 7.05 4.39
N ILE A 116 15.45 7.99 3.44
CA ILE A 116 15.81 9.35 3.76
C ILE A 116 14.88 9.63 4.91
N TYR A 117 15.46 9.71 6.11
CA TYR A 117 14.81 10.30 7.27
C TYR A 117 14.33 11.69 6.84
N VAL A 118 13.19 11.76 6.16
CA VAL A 118 12.42 12.99 6.01
C VAL A 118 11.91 13.19 7.42
N VAL A 119 12.69 13.93 8.20
CA VAL A 119 12.26 14.44 9.48
C VAL A 119 10.90 15.06 9.22
N LYS A 120 9.83 14.41 9.69
CA LYS A 120 8.48 14.93 9.56
C LYS A 120 8.38 16.15 10.46
N THR A 121 8.84 17.29 9.96
CA THR A 121 8.78 18.54 10.70
C THR A 121 7.34 19.02 10.73
N THR A 122 6.92 19.56 11.86
CA THR A 122 5.59 20.14 12.04
C THR A 122 5.69 21.54 12.64
N ASN A 123 6.86 22.17 12.47
CA ASN A 123 7.22 23.41 13.16
C ASN A 123 6.28 24.56 12.76
N ARG A 124 5.74 24.53 11.53
CA ARG A 124 4.85 25.57 11.01
C ARG A 124 3.37 25.19 11.06
N PHE A 125 3.04 24.05 11.65
CA PHE A 125 1.65 23.65 11.83
C PHE A 125 0.87 24.61 12.72
N ASP A 126 1.47 25.10 13.81
CA ASP A 126 0.78 26.06 14.67
C ASP A 126 0.56 27.41 13.97
N GLU A 127 1.49 27.85 13.11
CA GLU A 127 1.27 29.05 12.26
C GLU A 127 0.06 28.84 11.34
N PHE A 128 -0.02 27.70 10.66
CA PHE A 128 -1.20 27.33 9.87
C PHE A 128 -2.48 27.32 10.71
N TRP A 129 -2.42 26.72 11.89
CA TRP A 129 -3.56 26.57 12.78
C TRP A 129 -4.11 27.92 13.24
N GLU A 130 -3.24 28.85 13.59
CA GLU A 130 -3.61 30.19 14.06
C GLU A 130 -4.23 31.09 12.97
N ASN A 131 -4.07 30.75 11.70
CA ASN A 131 -4.72 31.51 10.61
C ASN A 131 -6.23 31.22 10.49
N TYR A 132 -6.74 30.18 11.15
CA TYR A 132 -8.17 29.87 11.16
C TYR A 132 -8.95 30.56 12.30
N PRO A 133 -10.22 30.94 12.08
CA PRO A 133 -11.08 31.41 13.17
C PRO A 133 -11.40 30.27 14.14
N ASN A 134 -11.58 30.58 15.42
CA ASN A 134 -11.80 29.57 16.48
C ASN A 134 -12.97 28.62 16.19
N VAL A 135 -14.04 29.11 15.56
CA VAL A 135 -15.21 28.29 15.16
C VAL A 135 -14.91 27.20 14.13
N ARG A 136 -13.76 27.28 13.43
CA ARG A 136 -13.31 26.29 12.44
C ARG A 136 -12.19 25.38 12.94
N LYS A 137 -11.56 25.71 14.07
CA LYS A 137 -10.44 24.96 14.66
C LYS A 137 -10.91 23.62 15.28
N VAL A 138 -11.21 22.63 14.43
CA VAL A 138 -11.67 21.29 14.83
C VAL A 138 -10.69 20.18 14.43
N ASN A 139 -10.63 19.08 15.17
CA ASN A 139 -9.77 17.92 14.90
C ASN A 139 -8.27 18.25 14.73
N LYS A 140 -7.69 19.03 15.66
CA LYS A 140 -6.28 19.47 15.62
C LYS A 140 -5.29 18.30 15.42
N LYS A 141 -5.49 17.19 16.14
CA LYS A 141 -4.63 15.99 16.05
C LYS A 141 -4.59 15.42 14.64
N THR A 142 -5.75 15.18 14.03
CA THR A 142 -5.82 14.64 12.67
C THR A 142 -5.26 15.61 11.62
N CYS A 143 -5.43 16.92 11.84
CA CYS A 143 -4.82 17.94 10.99
C CYS A 143 -3.28 17.91 11.09
N LEU A 144 -2.74 17.78 12.29
CA LEU A 144 -1.29 17.68 12.54
C LEU A 144 -0.71 16.40 11.91
N GLU A 145 -1.38 15.26 12.07
CA GLU A 145 -0.99 14.01 11.41
C GLU A 145 -1.02 14.15 9.89
N ARG A 146 -2.03 14.81 9.33
CA ARG A 146 -2.12 15.06 7.89
C ARG A 146 -1.02 15.99 7.39
N TRP A 147 -0.70 17.03 8.16
CA TRP A 147 0.41 17.96 7.90
C TRP A 147 1.75 17.23 7.84
N ALA A 148 2.05 16.43 8.87
CA ALA A 148 3.26 15.62 8.94
C ALA A 148 3.35 14.58 7.82
N ASN A 149 2.25 13.87 7.55
CA ASN A 149 2.24 12.79 6.54
C ASN A 149 2.32 13.29 5.11
N LYS A 150 1.86 14.51 4.83
CA LYS A 150 2.00 15.16 3.52
C LYS A 150 3.26 16.03 3.40
N ASN A 151 4.11 16.07 4.43
CA ASN A 151 5.31 16.90 4.50
C ASN A 151 5.03 18.39 4.19
N LEU A 152 3.90 18.92 4.69
CA LEU A 152 3.44 20.26 4.35
C LEU A 152 4.30 21.38 4.95
N ASP A 153 5.14 21.05 5.93
CA ASP A 153 6.12 21.98 6.49
C ASP A 153 7.10 22.50 5.43
N ALA A 154 7.46 21.65 4.45
CA ALA A 154 8.32 22.01 3.32
C ALA A 154 7.66 22.98 2.33
N ILE A 155 6.33 23.05 2.30
CA ILE A 155 5.55 23.96 1.46
C ILE A 155 4.65 24.88 2.30
N ALA A 156 5.03 25.13 3.55
CA ALA A 156 4.19 25.83 4.51
C ALA A 156 3.83 27.25 4.05
N ASP A 157 4.74 27.95 3.37
CA ASP A 157 4.47 29.29 2.85
C ASP A 157 3.35 29.30 1.80
N GLU A 158 3.25 28.26 0.98
CA GLU A 158 2.19 28.13 -0.01
C GLU A 158 0.85 27.84 0.65
N VAL A 159 0.82 26.83 1.53
CA VAL A 159 -0.41 26.42 2.22
C VAL A 159 -0.94 27.54 3.11
N ILE A 160 -0.08 28.16 3.92
CA ILE A 160 -0.44 29.26 4.82
C ILE A 160 -0.76 30.53 4.02
N GLY A 161 0.00 30.81 2.97
CA GLY A 161 -0.26 31.93 2.06
C GLY A 161 -1.65 31.86 1.43
N TYR A 162 -2.08 30.66 1.01
CA TYR A 162 -3.43 30.45 0.50
C TYR A 162 -4.51 30.71 1.57
N VAL A 163 -4.32 30.21 2.80
CA VAL A 163 -5.26 30.49 3.92
C VAL A 163 -5.34 31.98 4.22
N LYS A 164 -4.19 32.69 4.23
CA LYS A 164 -4.14 34.15 4.43
C LYS A 164 -4.94 34.89 3.36
N LYS A 165 -4.77 34.54 2.07
CA LYS A 165 -5.56 35.13 0.97
C LYS A 165 -7.06 34.83 1.10
N MET A 166 -7.43 33.60 1.48
CA MET A 166 -8.84 33.25 1.67
C MET A 166 -9.47 34.00 2.84
N LYS A 167 -8.72 34.25 3.92
CA LYS A 167 -9.18 34.98 5.09
C LYS A 167 -9.69 36.39 4.75
N ASP A 168 -9.16 37.00 3.69
CA ASP A 168 -9.55 38.34 3.25
C ASP A 168 -10.82 38.37 2.39
N THR A 169 -11.26 37.22 1.87
CA THR A 169 -12.47 37.11 1.04
C THR A 169 -13.75 37.39 1.84
N GLN A 170 -14.74 37.99 1.18
CA GLN A 170 -16.03 38.28 1.81
C GLN A 170 -16.73 37.00 2.30
N SER A 171 -16.68 35.92 1.51
CA SER A 171 -17.19 34.59 1.89
C SER A 171 -16.61 34.09 3.21
N TRP A 172 -15.32 34.32 3.45
CA TRP A 172 -14.68 33.90 4.70
C TRP A 172 -15.13 34.75 5.89
N LYS A 173 -15.27 36.07 5.69
CA LYS A 173 -15.78 37.03 6.69
C LYS A 173 -17.24 36.76 7.05
N ASP A 174 -18.04 36.32 6.09
CA ASP A 174 -19.43 35.90 6.27
C ASP A 174 -19.54 34.50 6.92
N GLY A 175 -18.42 33.88 7.27
CA GLY A 175 -18.35 32.62 8.01
C GLY A 175 -18.28 31.38 7.12
N PHE A 176 -18.27 31.48 5.79
CA PHE A 176 -18.23 30.35 4.86
C PHE A 176 -16.79 29.93 4.52
N SER A 177 -16.03 29.55 5.55
CA SER A 177 -14.67 29.00 5.43
C SER A 177 -14.66 27.46 5.48
N PRO A 178 -13.83 26.77 4.66
CA PRO A 178 -13.65 25.33 4.76
C PRO A 178 -13.07 24.94 6.12
N ALA A 179 -13.30 23.71 6.58
CA ALA A 179 -12.60 23.19 7.75
C ALA A 179 -11.10 22.96 7.43
N PRO A 180 -10.17 23.15 8.40
CA PRO A 180 -8.74 22.93 8.19
C PRO A 180 -8.44 21.56 7.57
N LEU A 181 -9.06 20.49 8.09
CA LEU A 181 -8.87 19.14 7.56
C LEU A 181 -9.34 18.98 6.11
N THR A 182 -10.40 19.68 5.71
CA THR A 182 -10.90 19.64 4.32
C THR A 182 -9.90 20.29 3.38
N LEU A 183 -9.35 21.43 3.77
CA LEU A 183 -8.30 22.10 3.00
C LEU A 183 -7.06 21.22 2.84
N LEU A 184 -6.60 20.58 3.93
CA LEU A 184 -5.44 19.68 3.92
C LEU A 184 -5.70 18.41 3.08
N ASN A 185 -6.91 17.86 3.13
CA ASN A 185 -7.27 16.65 2.39
C ASN A 185 -7.35 16.89 0.88
N GLN A 186 -8.00 18.00 0.50
CA GLN A 186 -8.27 18.34 -0.90
C GLN A 186 -7.14 19.14 -1.55
N GLU A 187 -6.12 19.53 -0.79
CA GLU A 187 -4.95 20.29 -1.31
C GLU A 187 -5.36 21.56 -2.03
N ARG A 188 -6.34 22.28 -1.48
CA ARG A 188 -7.02 23.39 -2.17
C ARG A 188 -6.12 24.56 -2.58
N TRP A 189 -4.90 24.62 -2.07
CA TRP A 189 -3.90 25.59 -2.54
C TRP A 189 -3.48 25.34 -3.99
N ASN A 190 -3.66 24.12 -4.50
CA ASN A 190 -3.40 23.74 -5.89
C ASN A 190 -4.55 24.07 -6.86
N ASP A 191 -5.74 24.48 -6.36
CA ASP A 191 -6.94 24.67 -7.19
C ASP A 191 -6.88 25.93 -8.09
N GLY A 192 -5.80 26.71 -8.03
CA GLY A 192 -5.48 27.79 -8.97
C GLY A 192 -6.31 29.07 -8.85
N GLU A 193 -7.59 29.00 -8.44
CA GLU A 193 -8.47 30.17 -8.34
C GLU A 193 -9.13 30.30 -6.96
N ILE A 194 -8.87 31.43 -6.29
CA ILE A 194 -9.67 31.86 -5.15
C ILE A 194 -11.06 32.22 -5.71
N PRO A 195 -12.17 31.72 -5.14
CA PRO A 195 -13.51 32.03 -5.63
C PRO A 195 -13.70 33.55 -5.74
N LYS A 196 -13.90 34.04 -6.96
CA LYS A 196 -14.27 35.45 -7.20
C LYS A 196 -15.63 35.71 -6.54
N GLU A 197 -15.79 36.90 -5.98
CA GLU A 197 -17.07 37.37 -5.42
C GLU A 197 -18.20 37.09 -6.42
N ARG A 198 -19.16 36.24 -6.04
CA ARG A 198 -20.42 36.19 -6.75
C ARG A 198 -21.20 37.44 -6.38
N LYS A 199 -21.34 38.37 -7.33
CA LYS A 199 -22.27 39.48 -7.18
C LYS A 199 -23.68 38.90 -7.08
N VAL A 200 -24.39 39.27 -6.02
CA VAL A 200 -25.70 38.72 -5.60
C VAL A 200 -26.80 38.86 -6.67
N TRP A 201 -26.56 39.58 -7.78
CA TRP A 201 -27.58 39.99 -8.76
C TRP A 201 -27.48 39.30 -10.13
N GLU A 202 -26.49 38.44 -10.40
CA GLU A 202 -26.33 37.79 -11.74
C GLU A 202 -27.15 36.49 -11.90
N GLY A 203 -28.29 36.37 -11.22
CA GLY A 203 -29.15 35.18 -11.29
C GLY A 203 -30.62 35.42 -11.04
N GLY A 204 -31.11 36.65 -11.24
CA GLY A 204 -32.54 36.94 -11.27
C GLY A 204 -33.07 36.90 -12.70
N ILE A 205 -34.10 36.08 -12.91
CA ILE A 205 -34.91 35.94 -14.14
C ILE A 205 -35.37 37.30 -14.67
#